data_AF-A0A2A4PNB0-F1
#
_entry.id   AF-A0A2A4PNB0-F1
#
_cell.length_a   1.000
_cell.length_b   1.000
_cell.length_c   1.000
_cell.angle_alpha   90.00
_cell.angle_beta   90.00
_cell.angle_gamma   90.00
#
_symmetry.space_group_name_H-M   'P 1'
#
loop_
_entity.id
_entity.type
_entity.pdbx_description
1 polymer ?
#
loop_
_entity_poly.entity_id
_entity_poly.type
_entity_poly.pdbx_seq_one_letter_code
_entity_poly.pdbx_strand_id
1 'polypeptide(L)'
;RTQKDVEKAHRFSVEKFAKDMLPVVDSLEMGLAASDDTSGDVKAIKEGMELTYKQLLDSLAKSGVEQINPEGDVFDSECHQAISMVPSPDHEPNTVMQVFQKGYSLNGRLLRPAMVIVSQSQPPADTKKIDEQA
;
A
#
# COMPACT_ATOMS: atom_id res chain seq x y z
N ARG A 1 -35.93 7.25 -12.74
CA ARG A 1 -35.50 6.79 -11.39
C ARG A 1 -34.84 5.42 -11.52
N THR A 2 -35.53 4.42 -12.10
CA THR A 2 -35.02 3.07 -12.39
C THR A 2 -33.62 2.99 -13.01
N GLN A 3 -33.32 3.75 -14.07
CA GLN A 3 -31.98 3.71 -14.71
C GLN A 3 -30.85 4.20 -13.80
N LYS A 4 -31.07 5.29 -13.05
CA LYS A 4 -30.08 5.83 -12.10
C LYS A 4 -29.84 4.86 -10.94
N ASP A 5 -30.86 4.13 -10.52
CA ASP A 5 -30.76 3.16 -9.43
C ASP A 5 -30.02 1.89 -9.88
N VAL A 6 -30.25 1.43 -11.11
CA VAL A 6 -29.50 0.32 -11.73
C VAL A 6 -28.03 0.66 -11.91
N GLU A 7 -27.70 1.85 -12.42
CA GLU A 7 -26.32 2.30 -12.56
C GLU A 7 -25.60 2.42 -11.20
N LYS A 8 -26.29 2.91 -10.17
CA LYS A 8 -25.76 2.97 -8.80
C LYS A 8 -25.48 1.57 -8.25
N ALA A 9 -26.42 0.65 -8.40
CA ALA A 9 -26.25 -0.73 -7.96
C ALA A 9 -25.07 -1.40 -8.66
N HIS A 10 -24.94 -1.21 -9.98
CA HIS A 10 -23.81 -1.74 -10.74
C HIS A 10 -22.46 -1.19 -10.23
N ARG A 11 -22.34 0.13 -10.06
CA ARG A 11 -21.12 0.75 -9.53
C ARG A 11 -20.75 0.24 -8.14
N PHE A 12 -21.75 0.10 -7.27
CA PHE A 12 -21.52 -0.43 -5.91
C PHE A 12 -21.05 -1.88 -5.93
N SER A 13 -21.63 -2.73 -6.79
CA SER A 13 -21.22 -4.13 -6.92
C SER A 13 -19.78 -4.26 -7.43
N VAL A 14 -19.37 -3.43 -8.40
CA VAL A 14 -17.98 -3.42 -8.90
C VAL A 14 -17.01 -2.94 -7.82
N GLU A 15 -17.36 -1.86 -7.09
CA GLU A 15 -16.54 -1.36 -5.98
C GLU A 15 -16.36 -2.40 -4.88
N LYS A 16 -17.45 -3.08 -4.49
CA LYS A 16 -17.41 -4.14 -3.49
C LYS A 16 -16.53 -5.31 -3.95
N PHE A 17 -16.71 -5.78 -5.18
CA PHE A 17 -15.90 -6.85 -5.74
C PHE A 17 -14.42 -6.48 -5.78
N ALA A 18 -14.08 -5.27 -6.23
CA ALA A 18 -12.70 -4.79 -6.24
C ALA A 18 -12.09 -4.76 -4.83
N LYS A 19 -12.85 -4.29 -3.82
CA LYS A 19 -12.42 -4.32 -2.41
C LYS A 19 -12.19 -5.74 -1.90
N ASP A 20 -13.10 -6.66 -2.19
CA ASP A 20 -13.01 -8.07 -1.76
C ASP A 20 -11.84 -8.80 -2.43
N MET A 21 -11.34 -8.31 -3.58
CA MET A 21 -10.15 -8.84 -4.26
C MET A 21 -8.82 -8.36 -3.67
N LEU A 22 -8.77 -7.20 -3.01
CA LEU A 22 -7.50 -6.65 -2.50
C LEU A 22 -6.76 -7.60 -1.53
N PRO A 23 -7.42 -8.31 -0.59
CA PRO A 23 -6.75 -9.29 0.27
C PRO A 23 -6.08 -10.44 -0.49
N VAL A 24 -6.59 -10.81 -1.67
CA VAL A 24 -5.97 -11.84 -2.53
C VAL A 24 -4.67 -11.30 -3.11
N VAL A 25 -4.68 -10.04 -3.57
CA VAL A 25 -3.48 -9.35 -4.06
C VAL A 25 -2.43 -9.28 -2.95
N ASP A 26 -2.82 -8.83 -1.75
CA ASP A 26 -1.92 -8.72 -0.60
C ASP A 26 -1.31 -10.07 -0.20
N SER A 27 -2.11 -11.15 -0.22
CA SER A 27 -1.63 -12.49 0.12
C SER A 27 -0.59 -13.00 -0.89
N LEU A 28 -0.79 -12.70 -2.18
CA LEU A 28 0.19 -13.02 -3.22
C LEU A 28 1.48 -12.21 -3.05
N GLU A 29 1.38 -10.91 -2.76
CA GLU A 29 2.55 -10.07 -2.45
C GLU A 29 3.35 -10.60 -1.26
N MET A 30 2.66 -10.95 -0.17
CA MET A 30 3.28 -11.52 1.02
C MET A 30 3.98 -12.84 0.73
N GLY A 31 3.34 -13.72 -0.06
CA GLY A 31 3.94 -14.99 -0.49
C GLY A 31 5.18 -14.81 -1.35
N LEU A 32 5.16 -13.83 -2.26
CA LEU A 32 6.32 -13.48 -3.09
C LEU A 32 7.48 -12.94 -2.25
N ALA A 33 7.22 -12.02 -1.32
CA ALA A 33 8.25 -11.46 -0.43
C ALA A 33 8.88 -12.54 0.48
N ALA A 34 8.13 -13.55 0.91
CA ALA A 34 8.66 -14.64 1.73
C ALA A 34 9.57 -15.63 0.96
N SER A 35 9.67 -15.50 -0.37
CA SER A 35 10.36 -16.45 -1.26
C SER A 35 11.71 -15.93 -1.81
N ASP A 36 12.26 -14.88 -1.23
CA ASP A 36 13.48 -14.21 -1.72
C ASP A 36 14.76 -15.07 -1.64
N ASP A 37 14.81 -16.10 -0.79
CA ASP A 37 16.02 -16.92 -0.55
C ASP A 37 15.97 -18.36 -1.11
N THR A 38 15.19 -18.60 -2.16
CA THR A 38 14.91 -19.99 -2.59
C THR A 38 15.74 -20.48 -3.78
N SER A 39 16.38 -21.65 -3.62
CA SER A 39 17.16 -22.35 -4.64
C SER A 39 16.38 -23.51 -5.28
N GLY A 40 16.65 -23.80 -6.57
CA GLY A 40 16.07 -24.95 -7.27
C GLY A 40 14.62 -24.76 -7.70
N ASP A 41 13.78 -25.79 -7.55
CA ASP A 41 12.39 -25.82 -8.03
C ASP A 41 11.51 -24.70 -7.47
N VAL A 42 11.84 -24.18 -6.29
CA VAL A 42 11.08 -23.09 -5.67
C VAL A 42 11.27 -21.76 -6.43
N LYS A 43 12.40 -21.57 -7.14
CA LYS A 43 12.60 -20.41 -7.99
C LYS A 43 11.62 -20.39 -9.17
N ALA A 44 11.41 -21.54 -9.82
CA ALA A 44 10.46 -21.65 -10.94
C ALA A 44 9.02 -21.39 -10.48
N ILE A 45 8.66 -21.86 -9.27
CA ILE A 45 7.35 -21.56 -8.66
C ILE A 45 7.21 -20.06 -8.40
N LYS A 46 8.23 -19.41 -7.84
CA LYS A 46 8.25 -17.96 -7.60
C LYS A 46 8.05 -17.18 -8.90
N GLU A 47 8.80 -17.49 -9.96
CA GLU A 47 8.66 -16.84 -11.26
C GLU A 47 7.23 -16.98 -11.83
N GLY A 48 6.62 -18.16 -11.69
CA GLY A 48 5.22 -18.38 -12.07
C GLY A 48 4.22 -17.56 -11.25
N MET A 49 4.48 -17.42 -9.94
CA MET A 49 3.67 -16.58 -9.05
C MET A 49 3.84 -15.09 -9.38
N GLU A 50 5.05 -14.62 -9.68
CA GLU A 50 5.32 -13.24 -10.10
C GLU A 50 4.56 -12.90 -11.39
N LEU A 51 4.57 -13.82 -12.37
CA LEU A 51 3.79 -13.67 -13.60
C LEU A 51 2.28 -13.59 -13.32
N THR A 52 1.78 -14.47 -12.44
CA THR A 52 0.37 -14.49 -12.04
C THR A 52 -0.02 -13.19 -11.34
N TYR A 53 0.81 -12.71 -10.42
CA TYR A 53 0.61 -11.47 -9.70
C TYR A 53 0.57 -10.28 -10.67
N LYS A 54 1.49 -10.22 -11.63
CA LYS A 54 1.47 -9.19 -12.69
C LYS A 54 0.18 -9.23 -13.51
N GLN A 55 -0.24 -10.42 -13.96
CA GLN A 55 -1.48 -10.58 -14.72
C GLN A 55 -2.73 -10.16 -13.93
N LEU A 56 -2.74 -10.43 -12.62
CA LEU A 56 -3.81 -9.99 -11.73
C LEU A 56 -3.87 -8.46 -11.67
N LEU A 57 -2.73 -7.79 -11.43
CA LEU A 57 -2.66 -6.32 -11.43
C LEU A 57 -3.08 -5.72 -12.78
N ASP A 58 -2.59 -6.27 -13.89
CA ASP A 58 -2.94 -5.80 -15.24
C ASP A 58 -4.46 -5.94 -15.50
N SER A 59 -5.08 -7.00 -14.99
CA SER A 59 -6.53 -7.24 -15.13
C SER A 59 -7.36 -6.29 -14.26
N LEU A 60 -6.89 -6.00 -13.04
CA LEU A 60 -7.47 -5.01 -12.15
C LEU A 60 -7.38 -3.60 -12.77
N ALA A 61 -6.21 -3.23 -13.30
CA ALA A 61 -5.98 -1.94 -13.95
C ALA A 61 -6.88 -1.73 -15.18
N LYS A 62 -7.05 -2.74 -16.03
CA LYS A 62 -8.03 -2.71 -17.15
C LYS A 62 -9.46 -2.48 -16.70
N SER A 63 -9.79 -2.86 -15.46
CA SER A 63 -11.10 -2.65 -14.85
C SER A 63 -11.20 -1.32 -14.07
N GLY A 64 -10.18 -0.47 -14.17
CA GLY A 64 -10.08 0.83 -13.52
C GLY A 64 -9.56 0.78 -12.08
N VAL A 65 -9.07 -0.37 -11.61
CA VAL A 65 -8.47 -0.49 -10.26
C VAL A 65 -6.97 -0.21 -10.34
N GLU A 66 -6.54 0.91 -9.77
CA GLU A 66 -5.16 1.38 -9.84
C GLU A 66 -4.46 1.25 -8.48
N GLN A 67 -3.20 0.82 -8.50
CA GLN A 67 -2.38 0.65 -7.30
C GLN A 67 -1.78 1.99 -6.86
N ILE A 68 -1.77 2.23 -5.55
CA ILE A 68 -1.15 3.38 -4.87
C ILE A 68 0.03 2.83 -4.07
N ASN A 69 1.25 3.05 -4.55
CA ASN A 69 2.49 2.59 -3.92
C ASN A 69 3.47 3.77 -3.75
N PRO A 70 3.26 4.62 -2.73
CA PRO A 70 3.87 5.95 -2.65
C PRO A 70 5.26 5.94 -2.00
N GLU A 71 6.06 4.89 -2.17
CA GLU A 71 7.40 4.84 -1.56
C GLU A 71 8.28 5.95 -2.12
N GLY A 72 8.83 6.81 -1.26
CA GLY A 72 9.60 7.98 -1.64
C GLY A 72 8.78 9.24 -1.93
N ASP A 73 7.44 9.15 -1.97
CA ASP A 73 6.57 10.30 -2.20
C ASP A 73 6.28 11.08 -0.89
N VAL A 74 5.80 12.32 -1.02
CA VAL A 74 5.28 13.09 0.12
C VAL A 74 4.00 12.43 0.64
N PHE A 75 3.86 12.33 1.96
CA PHE A 75 2.66 11.80 2.57
C PHE A 75 1.43 12.66 2.25
N ASP A 76 0.41 12.03 1.66
CA ASP A 76 -0.91 12.60 1.38
C ASP A 76 -1.98 11.86 2.20
N SER A 77 -2.66 12.57 3.10
CA SER A 77 -3.73 12.00 3.94
C SER A 77 -4.99 11.59 3.18
N GLU A 78 -5.19 12.07 1.94
CA GLU A 78 -6.32 11.64 1.12
C GLU A 78 -6.13 10.22 0.58
N CYS A 79 -4.87 9.83 0.33
CA CYS A 79 -4.53 8.55 -0.31
C CYS A 79 -3.79 7.57 0.63
N HIS A 80 -3.17 8.07 1.70
CA HIS A 80 -2.29 7.31 2.57
C HIS A 80 -2.77 7.34 4.03
N GLN A 81 -2.47 6.26 4.75
CA GLN A 81 -2.68 6.11 6.18
C GLN A 81 -1.34 5.84 6.86
N ALA A 82 -0.83 6.82 7.61
CA ALA A 82 0.39 6.65 8.38
C ALA A 82 0.13 5.69 9.56
N ILE A 83 0.82 4.55 9.59
CA ILE A 83 0.76 3.60 10.70
C ILE A 83 1.82 3.89 11.76
N SER A 84 2.89 4.59 11.38
CA SER A 84 3.96 5.02 12.28
C SER A 84 4.71 6.21 11.66
N MET A 85 5.33 7.02 12.53
CA MET A 85 6.28 8.06 12.15
C MET A 85 7.65 7.76 12.75
N VAL A 86 8.69 7.74 11.93
CA VAL A 86 10.05 7.32 12.33
C VAL A 86 11.04 8.45 12.08
N PRO A 87 11.88 8.82 13.07
CA PRO A 87 12.96 9.77 12.85
C PRO A 87 13.91 9.26 11.76
N SER A 88 14.14 10.05 10.72
CA SER A 88 15.10 9.70 9.66
C SER A 88 16.02 10.88 9.36
N PRO A 89 17.35 10.70 9.43
CA PRO A 89 18.31 11.71 8.99
C PRO A 89 18.45 11.75 7.45
N ASP A 90 18.03 10.69 6.77
CA ASP A 90 18.26 10.49 5.32
C ASP A 90 17.06 10.91 4.46
N HIS A 91 15.92 11.23 5.08
CA HIS A 91 14.68 11.59 4.37
C HIS A 91 14.15 12.94 4.86
N GLU A 92 13.64 13.74 3.93
CA GLU A 92 12.89 14.96 4.25
C GLU A 92 11.69 14.62 5.14
N PRO A 93 11.32 15.46 6.12
CA PRO A 93 10.13 15.24 6.95
C PRO A 93 8.86 15.08 6.11
N ASN A 94 7.91 14.27 6.59
CA ASN A 94 6.64 14.00 5.92
C ASN A 94 6.78 13.24 4.57
N THR A 95 7.82 12.44 4.42
CA THR A 95 8.06 11.56 3.26
C THR A 95 7.69 10.12 3.60
N VAL A 96 7.02 9.42 2.69
CA VAL A 96 6.77 7.99 2.83
C VAL A 96 8.08 7.24 2.67
N MET A 97 8.54 6.62 3.76
CA MET A 97 9.77 5.84 3.77
C MET A 97 9.55 4.39 3.34
N GLN A 98 8.39 3.84 3.69
CA GLN A 98 8.07 2.44 3.41
C GLN A 98 6.56 2.27 3.27
N VAL A 99 6.16 1.45 2.31
CA VAL A 99 4.76 1.04 2.13
C VAL A 99 4.58 -0.34 2.76
N PHE A 100 3.83 -0.41 3.85
CA PHE A 100 3.53 -1.66 4.54
C PHE A 100 2.39 -2.44 3.85
N GLN A 101 1.41 -1.72 3.33
CA GLN A 101 0.34 -2.28 2.51
C GLN A 101 -0.01 -1.27 1.42
N LYS A 102 -0.03 -1.71 0.17
CA LYS A 102 -0.34 -0.83 -0.96
C LYS A 102 -1.81 -0.40 -0.93
N GLY A 103 -2.06 0.84 -1.33
CA GLY A 103 -3.40 1.38 -1.50
C GLY A 103 -3.95 1.06 -2.89
N TYR A 104 -5.25 1.27 -3.07
CA TYR A 104 -5.91 1.08 -4.37
C TYR A 104 -7.03 2.10 -4.57
N SER A 105 -7.20 2.56 -5.80
CA SER A 105 -8.35 3.36 -6.25
C SER A 105 -9.14 2.63 -7.33
N LEU A 106 -10.41 3.00 -7.54
CA LEU A 106 -11.26 2.54 -8.62
C LEU A 106 -11.77 3.76 -9.38
N ASN A 107 -11.31 3.94 -10.61
CA ASN A 107 -11.63 5.09 -11.46
C ASN A 107 -11.43 6.42 -10.71
N GLY A 108 -10.30 6.55 -10.02
CA GLY A 108 -9.94 7.73 -9.21
C GLY A 108 -10.60 7.82 -7.84
N ARG A 109 -11.54 6.92 -7.49
CA ARG A 109 -12.14 6.88 -6.15
C ARG A 109 -11.37 5.91 -5.25
N LEU A 110 -10.88 6.39 -4.11
CA LEU A 110 -10.15 5.56 -3.16
C LEU A 110 -10.97 4.34 -2.70
N LEU A 111 -10.41 3.14 -2.87
CA LEU A 111 -10.96 1.89 -2.34
C LEU A 111 -10.39 1.60 -0.94
N ARG A 112 -9.07 1.74 -0.81
CA ARG A 112 -8.30 1.51 0.41
C ARG A 112 -7.04 2.40 0.38
N PRO A 113 -6.73 3.14 1.46
CA PRO A 113 -5.48 3.92 1.52
C PRO A 113 -4.25 3.00 1.58
N ALA A 114 -3.11 3.53 1.14
CA ALA A 114 -1.83 2.86 1.36
C ALA A 114 -1.43 3.00 2.84
N MET A 115 -1.10 1.90 3.52
CA MET A 115 -0.57 1.96 4.87
C MET A 115 0.95 2.17 4.82
N VAL A 116 1.42 3.25 5.44
CA VAL A 116 2.79 3.74 5.24
C VAL A 116 3.48 4.09 6.54
N ILE A 117 4.81 4.02 6.51
CA ILE A 117 5.69 4.61 7.51
C ILE A 117 6.21 5.93 6.96
N VAL A 118 6.07 7.00 7.74
CA VAL A 118 6.42 8.36 7.32
C VAL A 118 7.64 8.85 8.10
N SER A 119 8.53 9.58 7.45
CA SER A 119 9.64 10.26 8.12
C SER A 119 9.13 11.40 9.00
N GLN A 120 9.71 11.54 10.18
CA GLN A 120 9.58 12.75 11.00
C GLN A 120 10.95 13.35 11.25
N SER A 121 10.99 14.66 11.53
CA SER A 121 12.21 15.35 11.92
C SER A 121 12.86 14.66 13.12
N GLN A 122 14.17 14.48 13.11
CA GLN A 122 14.89 14.07 14.32
C GLN A 122 14.69 15.13 15.41
N PRO A 123 14.30 14.74 16.64
CA PRO A 123 14.35 15.66 17.75
C PRO A 123 15.81 16.13 17.92
N PRO A 124 16.05 17.40 18.26
CA PRO A 124 17.40 17.90 18.49
C PRO A 124 18.09 17.04 19.55
N ALA A 125 19.37 16.72 19.33
CA ALA A 125 20.15 15.73 20.08
C ALA A 125 20.39 16.04 21.59
N ASP A 126 19.75 17.08 22.15
CA ASP A 126 20.07 17.66 23.46
C ASP A 126 18.96 17.54 24.52
N THR A 127 18.02 16.59 24.42
CA THR A 127 17.07 16.30 25.52
C THR A 127 17.54 15.23 26.51
N LYS A 128 18.81 14.81 26.47
CA LYS A 128 19.41 13.89 27.46
C LYS A 128 20.32 14.59 28.50
N LYS A 129 19.89 15.69 29.11
CA LYS A 129 20.35 16.20 30.42
C LYS A 129 19.23 17.11 30.94
N ILE A 130 18.42 16.73 31.92
CA ILE A 130 18.61 17.00 33.36
C ILE A 130 17.38 16.35 34.01
N ASP A 131 17.52 15.19 34.63
CA ASP A 131 16.72 14.83 35.81
C ASP A 131 17.74 14.39 36.86
N GLU A 132 18.43 15.42 37.33
CA GLU A 132 19.31 15.45 38.48
C GLU A 132 18.42 15.61 39.72
N GLN A 133 18.44 14.62 40.60
CA GLN A 133 18.19 14.70 42.04
C GLN A 133 17.21 15.76 42.55
N ALA A 134 16.04 15.31 43.00
CA ALA A 134 15.28 15.93 44.08
C ALA A 134 14.82 14.85 45.07
#